data_AF-A0A0R2AVI4-F1
#
_entry.id   AF-A0A0R2AVI4-F1
#
_cell.length_a   1.000
_cell.length_b   1.000
_cell.length_c   1.000
_cell.angle_alpha   90.00
_cell.angle_beta   90.00
_cell.angle_gamma   90.00
#
_symmetry.space_group_name_H-M   'P 1'
#
loop_
_entity.id
_entity.type
_entity.pdbx_description
1 polymer ?
#
loop_
_entity_poly.entity_id
_entity_poly.type
_entity_poly.pdbx_seq_one_letter_code
_entity_poly.pdbx_strand_id
1 'polypeptide(L)'
;MDGYQAGQQGLNDGKAGKNTPVADKSQAYQDAYQSAQAAAAQAAKAGADKFNDAKSNDAAGKTDAQSVAQSQGYDDAKAGYDLAKGNQELPKDANESEQAGFNAYKAGNEGLSAANAGTTADQLSPEQKDNSSFMDGYQAGQQGLNDGKAGKNTPVADKSQAYQDAYQSAQAAAAQAAKAGADKFNDAKSNDAAGKTDAQSVAQSQGYDDAKAGYNKALQNPNQALSNVSPAESSGFNYGKTLVSGVNDFAAGKKPTSSDSAYMKGYNAAQDASKLGYQDATNNRKDTFADGDTSKVPNGDDVKTYIGSYEGSYNGYKDGYSGKKVDNTTQNMPYIQAYKNGFKQGQSAAAADAAAMANSQKPVDSKAQAMKDFSSGKFNKSGNPEYDSMYKELKTGFEVAIKNNTKTLNSSDLYNSGYQMAKDALAAIKVAKSGQNADFNGKSKDFISGVNGYKAGLQSAIKSSNKSKENTGMVYKFAYDEGYKNGVKRAIKIANNDGHKAAKKSKKLPNLKGYSKEYVKAYTKAFKAQQLDNHYYTKISGSGHFKVISDSGIYAHSSSKFTNANKTRKLPSNETFVVKKVVKVNGVTRFYINSNEYVTSNRNLVEFNK
;
A
#
# COMPACT_ATOMS: atom_id res chain seq x y z
N MET A 1 -111.12 24.20 -18.01
CA MET A 1 -109.94 24.45 -18.88
C MET A 1 -108.85 25.19 -18.11
N ASP A 2 -109.22 26.17 -17.28
CA ASP A 2 -108.32 26.98 -16.45
C ASP A 2 -107.31 26.18 -15.60
N GLY A 3 -107.74 25.14 -14.89
CA GLY A 3 -106.82 24.32 -14.07
C GLY A 3 -105.79 23.49 -14.86
N TYR A 4 -106.12 23.06 -16.08
CA TYR A 4 -105.18 22.33 -16.94
C TYR A 4 -104.12 23.27 -17.52
N GLN A 5 -104.51 24.48 -17.91
CA GLN A 5 -103.59 25.53 -18.35
C GLN A 5 -102.69 25.99 -17.19
N ALA A 6 -103.27 26.18 -16.00
CA ALA A 6 -102.52 26.47 -14.78
C ALA A 6 -101.46 25.41 -14.46
N GLY A 7 -101.84 24.13 -14.54
CA GLY A 7 -100.92 23.01 -14.31
C GLY A 7 -99.77 22.96 -15.33
N GLN A 8 -100.04 23.15 -16.62
CA GLN A 8 -98.99 23.20 -17.63
C GLN A 8 -98.04 24.39 -17.44
N GLN A 9 -98.59 25.56 -17.12
CA GLN A 9 -97.78 26.74 -16.82
C GLN A 9 -96.93 26.50 -15.56
N GLY A 10 -97.54 26.00 -14.48
CA GLY A 10 -96.85 25.68 -13.23
C GLY A 10 -95.72 24.68 -13.44
N LEU A 11 -95.94 23.59 -14.20
CA LEU A 11 -94.90 22.63 -14.53
C LEU A 11 -93.72 23.26 -15.31
N ASN A 12 -94.02 24.11 -16.29
CA ASN A 12 -93.01 24.78 -17.10
C ASN A 12 -92.21 25.83 -16.32
N ASP A 13 -92.88 26.53 -15.42
CA ASP A 13 -92.24 27.52 -14.56
C ASP A 13 -91.41 26.84 -13.47
N GLY A 14 -91.96 25.82 -12.81
CA GLY A 14 -91.28 25.06 -11.76
C GLY A 14 -90.02 24.35 -12.25
N LYS A 15 -90.04 23.74 -13.44
CA LYS A 15 -88.83 23.13 -14.02
C LYS A 15 -87.77 24.17 -14.45
N ALA A 16 -88.20 25.39 -14.77
CA ALA A 16 -87.32 26.49 -15.18
C ALA A 16 -86.90 27.41 -14.02
N GLY A 17 -87.32 27.12 -12.78
CA GLY A 17 -87.11 28.00 -11.62
C GLY A 17 -87.80 29.37 -11.75
N LYS A 18 -88.86 29.48 -12.56
CA LYS A 18 -89.59 30.72 -12.79
C LYS A 18 -90.82 30.81 -11.88
N ASN A 19 -91.28 32.03 -11.66
CA ASN A 19 -92.54 32.29 -11.00
C ASN A 19 -93.34 33.34 -11.78
N THR A 20 -94.38 32.91 -12.50
CA THR A 20 -95.29 33.83 -13.16
C THR A 20 -96.33 34.36 -12.16
N PRO A 21 -96.55 35.69 -12.08
CA PRO A 21 -97.65 36.24 -11.30
C PRO A 21 -99.01 35.74 -11.81
N VAL A 22 -99.81 35.12 -10.93
CA VAL A 22 -101.14 34.56 -11.25
C VAL A 22 -102.24 35.14 -10.35
N ALA A 23 -101.98 36.26 -9.66
CA ALA A 23 -102.89 36.87 -8.70
C ALA A 23 -104.20 37.39 -9.33
N ASP A 24 -104.19 37.65 -10.64
CA ASP A 24 -105.36 38.05 -11.42
C ASP A 24 -106.23 36.86 -11.86
N LYS A 25 -105.83 35.62 -11.56
CA LYS A 25 -106.53 34.38 -11.96
C LYS A 25 -107.45 33.85 -10.86
N SER A 26 -108.33 32.91 -11.23
CA SER A 26 -109.23 32.24 -10.28
C SER A 26 -108.46 31.46 -9.21
N GLN A 27 -109.05 31.26 -8.03
CA GLN A 27 -108.40 30.48 -6.95
C GLN A 27 -107.99 29.07 -7.42
N ALA A 28 -108.87 28.40 -8.17
CA ALA A 28 -108.57 27.08 -8.74
C ALA A 28 -107.39 27.09 -9.73
N TYR A 29 -107.16 28.20 -10.44
CA TYR A 29 -105.97 28.39 -11.27
C TYR A 29 -104.73 28.56 -10.39
N GLN A 30 -104.79 29.42 -9.39
CA GLN A 30 -103.66 29.70 -8.50
C GLN A 30 -103.22 28.43 -7.76
N ASP A 31 -104.16 27.65 -7.21
CA ASP A 31 -103.87 26.40 -6.50
C ASP A 31 -103.24 25.35 -7.43
N ALA A 32 -103.81 25.17 -8.63
CA ALA A 32 -103.29 24.22 -9.61
C ALA A 32 -101.89 24.62 -10.14
N TYR A 33 -101.67 25.91 -10.36
CA TYR A 33 -100.37 26.45 -10.76
C TYR A 33 -99.31 26.24 -9.66
N GLN A 34 -99.60 26.63 -8.41
CA GLN A 34 -98.66 26.52 -7.29
C GLN A 34 -98.30 25.05 -7.00
N SER A 35 -99.29 24.15 -7.00
CA SER A 35 -99.05 22.72 -6.78
C SER A 35 -98.16 22.12 -7.88
N ALA A 36 -98.46 22.43 -9.15
CA ALA A 36 -97.69 21.95 -10.29
C ALA A 36 -96.26 22.52 -10.32
N GLN A 37 -96.09 23.80 -9.98
CA GLN A 37 -94.80 24.46 -9.88
C GLN A 37 -93.94 23.85 -8.77
N ALA A 38 -94.50 23.66 -7.57
CA ALA A 38 -93.76 23.05 -6.46
C ALA A 38 -93.34 21.61 -6.78
N ALA A 39 -94.22 20.82 -7.39
CA ALA A 39 -93.90 19.45 -7.79
C ALA A 39 -92.78 19.40 -8.85
N ALA A 40 -92.82 20.28 -9.87
CA ALA A 40 -91.78 20.37 -10.88
C ALA A 40 -90.45 20.87 -10.31
N ALA A 41 -90.48 21.88 -9.44
CA ALA A 41 -89.27 22.39 -8.77
C ALA A 41 -88.62 21.30 -7.88
N GLN A 42 -89.42 20.53 -7.14
CA GLN A 42 -88.91 19.41 -6.35
C GLN A 42 -88.31 18.30 -7.22
N ALA A 43 -88.94 18.00 -8.36
CA ALA A 43 -88.41 17.04 -9.32
C ALA A 43 -87.09 17.50 -9.94
N ALA A 44 -87.00 18.77 -10.35
CA ALA A 44 -85.78 19.40 -10.85
C ALA A 44 -84.66 19.36 -9.80
N LYS A 45 -84.97 19.73 -8.56
CA LYS A 45 -84.03 19.61 -7.42
C LYS A 45 -83.54 18.17 -7.25
N ALA A 46 -84.42 17.18 -7.31
CA ALA A 46 -84.03 15.77 -7.22
C ALA A 46 -83.13 15.33 -8.39
N GLY A 47 -83.28 15.95 -9.56
CA GLY A 47 -82.38 15.80 -10.70
C GLY A 47 -81.00 16.40 -10.44
N ALA A 48 -80.97 17.63 -9.93
CA ALA A 48 -79.74 18.32 -9.53
C ALA A 48 -78.96 17.54 -8.45
N ASP A 49 -79.67 17.04 -7.42
CA ASP A 49 -79.10 16.20 -6.37
C ASP A 49 -78.49 14.91 -6.96
N LYS A 50 -79.17 14.25 -7.92
CA LYS A 50 -78.62 13.08 -8.64
C LYS A 50 -77.34 13.41 -9.40
N PHE A 51 -77.27 14.55 -10.07
CA PHE A 51 -76.05 14.97 -10.76
C PHE A 51 -74.91 15.17 -9.77
N ASN A 52 -75.14 15.95 -8.70
CA ASN A 52 -74.14 16.25 -7.67
C ASN A 52 -73.64 14.99 -6.96
N ASP A 53 -74.51 14.01 -6.72
CA ASP A 53 -74.19 12.68 -6.17
C ASP A 53 -73.47 11.74 -7.17
N ALA A 54 -73.18 12.21 -8.38
CA ALA A 54 -72.64 11.42 -9.49
C ALA A 54 -73.48 10.19 -9.87
N LYS A 55 -74.79 10.27 -9.70
CA LYS A 55 -75.74 9.23 -10.12
C LYS A 55 -76.16 9.44 -11.58
N SER A 56 -76.65 8.38 -12.21
CA SER A 56 -77.17 8.44 -13.58
C SER A 56 -78.49 9.22 -13.65
N ASN A 57 -78.72 9.94 -14.75
CA ASN A 57 -80.02 10.50 -15.10
C ASN A 57 -80.98 9.40 -15.61
N ASP A 58 -81.62 8.70 -14.68
CA ASP A 58 -82.65 7.69 -14.95
C ASP A 58 -84.00 8.26 -15.43
N ALA A 59 -84.14 9.59 -15.47
CA ALA A 59 -85.30 10.30 -16.00
C ALA A 59 -85.14 10.68 -17.47
N ALA A 60 -83.93 10.56 -18.02
CA ALA A 60 -83.62 10.86 -19.41
C ALA A 60 -84.53 10.10 -20.37
N GLY A 61 -85.12 10.81 -21.34
CA GLY A 61 -85.98 10.24 -22.38
C GLY A 61 -87.40 9.87 -21.95
N LYS A 62 -87.76 10.06 -20.67
CA LYS A 62 -89.15 9.91 -20.21
C LYS A 62 -89.96 11.18 -20.50
N THR A 63 -91.26 11.01 -20.74
CA THR A 63 -92.15 12.09 -21.20
C THR A 63 -93.14 12.58 -20.14
N ASP A 64 -93.26 11.91 -19.00
CA ASP A 64 -94.10 12.40 -17.92
C ASP A 64 -93.49 13.68 -17.30
N ALA A 65 -94.36 14.57 -16.84
CA ALA A 65 -93.95 15.92 -16.44
C ALA A 65 -92.92 15.92 -15.29
N GLN A 66 -93.01 14.95 -14.38
CA GLN A 66 -92.08 14.82 -13.25
C GLN A 66 -90.70 14.38 -13.74
N SER A 67 -90.63 13.35 -14.59
CA SER A 67 -89.35 12.90 -15.16
C SER A 67 -88.71 13.94 -16.08
N VAL A 68 -89.50 14.69 -16.86
CA VAL A 68 -88.98 15.80 -17.69
C VAL A 68 -88.36 16.88 -16.80
N ALA A 69 -89.03 17.28 -15.71
CA ALA A 69 -88.49 18.25 -14.77
C ALA A 69 -87.22 17.73 -14.08
N GLN A 70 -87.19 16.45 -13.69
CA GLN A 70 -86.00 15.81 -13.12
C GLN A 70 -84.82 15.76 -14.10
N SER A 71 -85.04 15.38 -15.36
CA SER A 71 -83.98 15.36 -16.37
C SER A 71 -83.44 16.77 -16.62
N GLN A 72 -84.32 17.78 -16.69
CA GLN A 72 -83.90 19.17 -16.87
C GLN A 72 -83.04 19.65 -15.69
N GLY A 73 -83.47 19.41 -14.44
CA GLY A 73 -82.69 19.79 -13.27
C GLY A 73 -81.33 19.10 -13.18
N TYR A 74 -81.22 17.87 -13.67
CA TYR A 74 -79.93 17.19 -13.82
C TYR A 74 -79.01 17.91 -14.81
N ASP A 75 -79.53 18.22 -16.00
CA ASP A 75 -78.76 18.88 -17.07
C ASP A 75 -78.38 20.33 -16.70
N ASP A 76 -79.26 21.03 -16.00
CA ASP A 76 -79.05 22.38 -15.46
C ASP A 76 -77.95 22.39 -14.39
N ALA A 77 -78.02 21.47 -13.42
CA ALA A 77 -76.96 21.33 -12.43
C ALA A 77 -75.62 20.98 -13.07
N LYS A 78 -75.63 20.11 -14.08
CA LYS A 78 -74.44 19.82 -14.87
C LYS A 78 -73.88 21.07 -15.55
N ALA A 79 -74.73 21.87 -16.19
CA ALA A 79 -74.32 23.12 -16.84
C ALA A 79 -73.71 24.11 -15.82
N GLY A 80 -74.37 24.31 -14.68
CA GLY A 80 -73.85 25.15 -13.59
C GLY A 80 -72.50 24.67 -13.05
N TYR A 81 -72.35 23.35 -12.87
CA TYR A 81 -71.10 22.75 -12.43
C TYR A 81 -69.98 22.93 -13.46
N ASP A 82 -70.25 22.68 -14.74
CA ASP A 82 -69.29 22.87 -15.84
C ASP A 82 -68.85 24.34 -15.97
N LEU A 83 -69.77 25.29 -15.80
CA LEU A 83 -69.46 26.73 -15.74
C LEU A 83 -68.48 27.03 -14.61
N ALA A 84 -68.76 26.56 -13.40
CA ALA A 84 -67.88 26.76 -12.24
C ALA A 84 -66.50 26.13 -12.46
N LYS A 85 -66.46 24.91 -13.01
CA LYS A 85 -65.22 24.20 -13.36
C LYS A 85 -64.40 24.91 -14.43
N GLY A 86 -65.08 25.55 -15.39
CA GLY A 86 -64.47 26.40 -16.41
C GLY A 86 -64.06 27.80 -15.91
N ASN A 87 -64.20 28.10 -14.61
CA ASN A 87 -64.02 29.44 -14.04
C ASN A 87 -64.90 30.52 -14.73
N GLN A 88 -66.08 30.13 -15.19
CA GLN A 88 -67.05 31.04 -15.81
C GLN A 88 -68.01 31.59 -14.75
N GLU A 89 -68.55 32.78 -14.98
CA GLU A 89 -69.57 33.35 -14.09
C GLU A 89 -70.93 32.65 -14.32
N LEU A 90 -71.69 32.50 -13.25
CA LEU A 90 -73.05 32.01 -13.33
C LEU A 90 -73.95 33.09 -13.98
N PRO A 91 -74.80 32.75 -14.97
CA PRO A 91 -75.77 33.69 -15.53
C PRO A 91 -76.65 34.33 -14.46
N LYS A 92 -77.04 35.61 -14.67
CA LYS A 92 -77.87 36.35 -13.71
C LYS A 92 -79.27 35.76 -13.54
N ASP A 93 -79.76 35.09 -14.57
CA ASP A 93 -81.05 34.42 -14.65
C ASP A 93 -80.96 32.91 -14.42
N ALA A 94 -79.84 32.44 -13.86
CA ALA A 94 -79.63 31.03 -13.58
C ALA A 94 -80.67 30.48 -12.61
N ASN A 95 -81.23 29.31 -12.93
CA ASN A 95 -82.23 28.66 -12.10
C ASN A 95 -81.59 27.97 -10.87
N GLU A 96 -82.43 27.48 -9.96
CA GLU A 96 -81.97 26.85 -8.70
C GLU A 96 -81.09 25.61 -8.94
N SER A 97 -81.33 24.85 -10.00
CA SER A 97 -80.54 23.65 -10.32
C SER A 97 -79.16 24.03 -10.85
N GLU A 98 -79.07 25.03 -11.74
CA GLU A 98 -77.80 25.60 -12.21
C GLU A 98 -76.99 26.17 -11.03
N GLN A 99 -77.65 26.92 -10.14
CA GLN A 99 -77.03 27.44 -8.91
C GLN A 99 -76.52 26.29 -8.01
N ALA A 100 -77.30 25.21 -7.85
CA ALA A 100 -76.91 24.06 -7.03
C ALA A 100 -75.64 23.38 -7.56
N GLY A 101 -75.56 23.11 -8.86
CA GLY A 101 -74.36 22.53 -9.47
C GLY A 101 -73.14 23.47 -9.39
N PHE A 102 -73.34 24.76 -9.67
CA PHE A 102 -72.28 25.77 -9.58
C PHE A 102 -71.70 25.90 -8.17
N ASN A 103 -72.57 25.94 -7.16
CA ASN A 103 -72.18 26.02 -5.76
C ASN A 103 -71.54 24.72 -5.25
N ALA A 104 -71.99 23.55 -5.74
CA ALA A 104 -71.40 22.27 -5.38
C ALA A 104 -69.92 22.18 -5.80
N TYR A 105 -69.57 22.60 -7.03
CA TYR A 105 -68.17 22.65 -7.46
C TYR A 105 -67.35 23.64 -6.62
N LYS A 106 -67.86 24.87 -6.42
CA LYS A 106 -67.15 25.89 -5.63
C LYS A 106 -66.87 25.44 -4.20
N ALA A 107 -67.90 24.93 -3.51
CA ALA A 107 -67.74 24.41 -2.16
C ALA A 107 -66.74 23.24 -2.12
N GLY A 108 -66.81 22.30 -3.08
CA GLY A 108 -65.83 21.23 -3.20
C GLY A 108 -64.39 21.74 -3.40
N ASN A 109 -64.19 22.74 -4.24
CA ASN A 109 -62.88 23.32 -4.47
C ASN A 109 -62.36 24.13 -3.27
N GLU A 110 -63.25 24.77 -2.51
CA GLU A 110 -62.92 25.39 -1.22
C GLU A 110 -62.48 24.35 -0.19
N GLY A 111 -63.20 23.21 -0.11
CA GLY A 111 -62.82 22.07 0.72
C GLY A 111 -61.46 21.49 0.36
N LEU A 112 -61.20 21.30 -0.93
CA LEU A 112 -59.89 20.90 -1.45
C LEU A 112 -58.80 21.91 -1.07
N SER A 113 -59.08 23.20 -1.18
CA SER A 113 -58.15 24.27 -0.83
C SER A 113 -57.81 24.24 0.67
N ALA A 114 -58.79 24.00 1.54
CA ALA A 114 -58.56 23.82 2.97
C ALA A 114 -57.69 22.59 3.26
N ALA A 115 -57.94 21.47 2.59
CA ALA A 115 -57.09 20.27 2.70
C ALA A 115 -55.64 20.56 2.24
N ASN A 116 -55.47 21.29 1.14
CA ASN A 116 -54.16 21.66 0.62
C ASN A 116 -53.40 22.63 1.54
N ALA A 117 -54.10 23.50 2.26
CA ALA A 117 -53.51 24.39 3.24
C ALA A 117 -53.05 23.67 4.52
N GLY A 118 -53.40 22.38 4.68
CA GLY A 118 -53.13 21.62 5.90
C GLY A 118 -54.06 21.99 7.06
N THR A 119 -55.24 22.57 6.75
CA THR A 119 -56.27 22.86 7.75
C THR A 119 -56.76 21.57 8.38
N THR A 120 -56.82 21.52 9.71
CA THR A 120 -57.35 20.35 10.44
C THR A 120 -58.87 20.44 10.58
N ALA A 121 -59.54 19.31 10.80
CA ALA A 121 -61.00 19.27 10.95
C ALA A 121 -61.52 20.17 12.10
N ASP A 122 -60.72 20.39 13.13
CA ASP A 122 -61.06 21.25 14.27
C ASP A 122 -61.02 22.74 13.91
N GLN A 123 -60.29 23.11 12.85
CA GLN A 123 -60.16 24.48 12.37
C GLN A 123 -61.28 24.86 11.37
N LEU A 124 -62.11 23.91 10.95
CA LEU A 124 -63.24 24.17 10.06
C LEU A 124 -64.40 24.83 10.82
N SER A 125 -65.04 25.81 10.20
CA SER A 125 -66.24 26.47 10.75
C SER A 125 -67.44 25.52 10.79
N PRO A 126 -68.47 25.79 11.62
CA PRO A 126 -69.71 25.03 11.59
C PRO A 126 -70.36 24.99 10.19
N GLU A 127 -70.39 26.12 9.49
CA GLU A 127 -70.97 26.23 8.15
C GLU A 127 -70.23 25.37 7.12
N GLN A 128 -68.90 25.28 7.24
CA GLN A 128 -68.08 24.41 6.40
C GLN A 128 -68.36 22.92 6.67
N LYS A 129 -68.54 22.55 7.94
CA LYS A 129 -68.85 21.17 8.34
C LYS A 129 -70.24 20.73 7.89
N ASP A 130 -71.20 21.64 7.89
CA ASP A 130 -72.58 21.38 7.48
C ASP A 130 -72.75 21.38 5.95
N ASN A 131 -71.78 21.89 5.19
CA ASN A 131 -71.80 21.87 3.73
C ASN A 131 -71.23 20.55 3.18
N SER A 132 -72.11 19.69 2.66
CA SER A 132 -71.74 18.37 2.13
C SER A 132 -70.69 18.45 1.01
N SER A 133 -70.83 19.36 0.05
CA SER A 133 -69.89 19.47 -1.06
C SER A 133 -68.51 19.97 -0.59
N PHE A 134 -68.48 20.88 0.39
CA PHE A 134 -67.23 21.28 1.05
C PHE A 134 -66.54 20.09 1.72
N MET A 135 -67.27 19.33 2.53
CA MET A 135 -66.71 18.18 3.24
C MET A 135 -66.26 17.07 2.28
N ASP A 136 -66.99 16.85 1.19
CA ASP A 136 -66.58 15.94 0.11
C ASP A 136 -65.24 16.38 -0.49
N GLY A 137 -65.10 17.66 -0.85
CA GLY A 137 -63.85 18.21 -1.37
C GLY A 137 -62.68 18.12 -0.39
N TYR A 138 -62.93 18.39 0.89
CA TYR A 138 -61.93 18.30 1.95
C TYR A 138 -61.46 16.86 2.20
N GLN A 139 -62.39 15.90 2.27
CA GLN A 139 -62.07 14.47 2.45
C GLN A 139 -61.37 13.89 1.23
N ALA A 140 -61.86 14.21 0.03
CA ALA A 140 -61.25 13.83 -1.24
C ALA A 140 -59.84 14.40 -1.37
N GLY A 141 -59.64 15.66 -0.97
CA GLY A 141 -58.33 16.31 -0.91
C GLY A 141 -57.36 15.52 -0.03
N GLN A 142 -57.72 15.24 1.22
CA GLN A 142 -56.88 14.45 2.13
C GLN A 142 -56.56 13.04 1.59
N GLN A 143 -57.56 12.35 1.03
CA GLN A 143 -57.35 11.01 0.49
C GLN A 143 -56.48 11.04 -0.78
N GLY A 144 -56.77 11.95 -1.71
CA GLY A 144 -55.99 12.15 -2.94
C GLY A 144 -54.54 12.50 -2.62
N LEU A 145 -54.28 13.40 -1.67
CA LEU A 145 -52.93 13.74 -1.23
C LEU A 145 -52.16 12.52 -0.70
N ASN A 146 -52.82 11.67 0.10
CA ASN A 146 -52.21 10.46 0.65
C ASN A 146 -51.95 9.39 -0.42
N ASP A 147 -52.88 9.21 -1.35
CA ASP A 147 -52.76 8.25 -2.44
C ASP A 147 -51.71 8.71 -3.46
N GLY A 148 -51.70 9.98 -3.83
CA GLY A 148 -50.77 10.57 -4.79
C GLY A 148 -49.31 10.40 -4.36
N LYS A 149 -48.97 10.74 -3.11
CA LYS A 149 -47.61 10.54 -2.58
C LYS A 149 -47.22 9.07 -2.46
N ALA A 150 -48.19 8.19 -2.21
CA ALA A 150 -47.96 6.74 -2.13
C ALA A 150 -47.96 6.04 -3.51
N GLY A 151 -48.34 6.73 -4.59
CA GLY A 151 -48.58 6.13 -5.91
C GLY A 151 -49.75 5.15 -5.96
N LYS A 152 -50.75 5.36 -5.09
CA LYS A 152 -51.97 4.55 -5.04
C LYS A 152 -53.08 5.21 -5.86
N ASN A 153 -54.03 4.37 -6.29
CA ASN A 153 -55.26 4.83 -6.90
C ASN A 153 -56.44 4.13 -6.23
N THR A 154 -57.26 4.90 -5.52
CA THR A 154 -58.46 4.41 -4.86
C THR A 154 -59.66 4.65 -5.79
N PRO A 155 -60.49 3.63 -6.05
CA PRO A 155 -61.75 3.84 -6.77
C PRO A 155 -62.66 4.81 -5.99
N VAL A 156 -63.15 5.85 -6.67
CA VAL A 156 -64.02 6.90 -6.09
C VAL A 156 -65.31 7.13 -6.89
N ALA A 157 -65.63 6.20 -7.80
CA ALA A 157 -66.76 6.35 -8.72
C ALA A 157 -68.14 6.37 -8.03
N ASP A 158 -68.23 5.89 -6.79
CA ASP A 158 -69.42 5.89 -5.94
C ASP A 158 -69.59 7.19 -5.13
N LYS A 159 -68.69 8.17 -5.31
CA LYS A 159 -68.70 9.45 -4.58
C LYS A 159 -69.29 10.58 -5.42
N SER A 160 -69.61 11.70 -4.78
CA SER A 160 -70.13 12.90 -5.44
C SER A 160 -69.19 13.46 -6.50
N GLN A 161 -69.71 14.29 -7.41
CA GLN A 161 -68.91 14.95 -8.45
C GLN A 161 -67.76 15.77 -7.84
N ALA A 162 -68.09 16.57 -6.81
CA ALA A 162 -67.11 17.38 -6.06
C ALA A 162 -66.00 16.51 -5.45
N TYR A 163 -66.35 15.35 -4.88
CA TYR A 163 -65.36 14.43 -4.33
C TYR A 163 -64.43 13.88 -5.42
N GLN A 164 -64.99 13.39 -6.53
CA GLN A 164 -64.21 12.78 -7.61
C GLN A 164 -63.21 13.77 -8.22
N ASP A 165 -63.64 14.99 -8.51
CA ASP A 165 -62.79 16.05 -9.07
C ASP A 165 -61.69 16.49 -8.07
N ALA A 166 -62.05 16.67 -6.80
CA ALA A 166 -61.10 17.04 -5.77
C ALA A 166 -60.06 15.94 -5.51
N TYR A 167 -60.47 14.66 -5.52
CA TYR A 167 -59.58 13.51 -5.36
C TYR A 167 -58.54 13.46 -6.47
N GLN A 168 -58.98 13.52 -7.74
CA GLN A 168 -58.08 13.46 -8.90
C GLN A 168 -57.09 14.62 -8.89
N SER A 169 -57.56 15.84 -8.58
CA SER A 169 -56.72 17.03 -8.51
C SER A 169 -55.66 16.91 -7.41
N ALA A 170 -56.06 16.50 -6.21
CA ALA A 170 -55.15 16.30 -5.07
C ALA A 170 -54.14 15.17 -5.31
N GLN A 171 -54.58 14.05 -5.88
CA GLN A 171 -53.73 12.91 -6.21
C GLN A 171 -52.64 13.29 -7.21
N ALA A 172 -53.00 13.97 -8.30
CA ALA A 172 -52.05 14.42 -9.31
C ALA A 172 -51.03 15.41 -8.72
N ALA A 173 -51.50 16.40 -7.95
CA ALA A 173 -50.64 17.40 -7.33
C ALA A 173 -49.66 16.76 -6.32
N ALA A 174 -50.12 15.84 -5.47
CA ALA A 174 -49.26 15.16 -4.52
C ALA A 174 -48.26 14.21 -5.19
N ALA A 175 -48.66 13.49 -6.24
CA ALA A 175 -47.75 12.66 -7.01
C ALA A 175 -46.64 13.49 -7.67
N GLN A 176 -46.97 14.66 -8.22
CA GLN A 176 -46.01 15.58 -8.80
C GLN A 176 -45.06 16.16 -7.73
N ALA A 177 -45.60 16.57 -6.58
CA ALA A 177 -44.80 17.09 -5.48
C ALA A 177 -43.83 16.04 -4.92
N ALA A 178 -44.31 14.81 -4.69
CA ALA A 178 -43.47 13.69 -4.25
C ALA A 178 -42.38 13.37 -5.28
N LYS A 179 -42.70 13.38 -6.57
CA LYS A 179 -41.69 13.25 -7.63
C LYS A 179 -40.64 14.35 -7.57
N ALA A 180 -41.05 15.61 -7.40
CA ALA A 180 -40.11 16.73 -7.28
C ALA A 180 -39.20 16.59 -6.05
N GLY A 181 -39.71 16.03 -4.95
CA GLY A 181 -38.91 15.66 -3.76
C GLY A 181 -37.87 14.61 -4.08
N ALA A 182 -38.26 13.54 -4.77
CA ALA A 182 -37.35 12.48 -5.20
C ALA A 182 -36.26 13.00 -6.15
N ASP A 183 -36.64 13.86 -7.11
CA ASP A 183 -35.70 14.48 -8.04
C ASP A 183 -34.67 15.35 -7.29
N LYS A 184 -35.10 16.15 -6.28
CA LYS A 184 -34.17 16.92 -5.43
C LYS A 184 -33.17 16.03 -4.69
N PHE A 185 -33.63 14.91 -4.13
CA PHE A 185 -32.75 13.97 -3.47
C PHE A 185 -31.70 13.40 -4.45
N ASN A 186 -32.12 12.92 -5.62
CA ASN A 186 -31.23 12.33 -6.63
C ASN A 186 -30.23 13.35 -7.22
N ASP A 187 -30.63 14.63 -7.25
CA ASP A 187 -29.78 15.76 -7.65
C ASP A 187 -28.82 16.22 -6.54
N ALA A 188 -28.84 15.59 -5.36
CA ALA A 188 -28.09 16.00 -4.17
C ALA A 188 -28.39 17.44 -3.71
N LYS A 189 -29.64 17.88 -3.87
CA LYS A 189 -30.15 19.16 -3.38
C LYS A 189 -30.79 19.00 -2.00
N SER A 190 -30.86 20.07 -1.21
CA SER A 190 -31.52 20.04 0.09
C SER A 190 -33.05 19.94 -0.03
N ASN A 191 -33.68 19.36 1.00
CA ASN A 191 -35.13 19.35 1.16
C ASN A 191 -35.62 20.70 1.72
N ASP A 192 -35.93 21.65 0.84
CA ASP A 192 -36.47 22.97 1.19
C ASP A 192 -37.97 22.98 1.56
N ALA A 193 -38.62 21.81 1.48
CA ALA A 193 -40.00 21.60 1.90
C ALA A 193 -40.08 21.07 3.35
N ALA A 194 -38.94 20.69 3.95
CA ALA A 194 -38.88 20.18 5.30
C ALA A 194 -39.49 21.16 6.32
N GLY A 195 -40.38 20.65 7.17
CA GLY A 195 -41.02 21.42 8.25
C GLY A 195 -42.19 22.31 7.82
N LYS A 196 -42.55 22.37 6.53
CA LYS A 196 -43.76 23.05 6.05
C LYS A 196 -44.98 22.15 6.21
N THR A 197 -46.15 22.76 6.39
CA THR A 197 -47.39 22.06 6.71
C THR A 197 -48.39 22.00 5.56
N ASP A 198 -48.20 22.80 4.50
CA ASP A 198 -49.04 22.71 3.31
C ASP A 198 -48.83 21.36 2.62
N ALA A 199 -49.90 20.85 2.00
CA ALA A 199 -49.93 19.49 1.53
C ALA A 199 -48.92 19.19 0.42
N GLN A 200 -48.63 20.17 -0.44
CA GLN A 200 -47.64 20.01 -1.51
C GLN A 200 -46.24 19.90 -0.92
N SER A 201 -45.88 20.76 0.04
CA SER A 201 -44.60 20.67 0.73
C SER A 201 -44.46 19.37 1.53
N VAL A 202 -45.52 18.92 2.20
CA VAL A 202 -45.53 17.63 2.91
C VAL A 202 -45.30 16.47 1.93
N ALA A 203 -46.00 16.45 0.80
CA ALA A 203 -45.82 15.43 -0.24
C ALA A 203 -44.40 15.46 -0.83
N GLN A 204 -43.85 16.66 -1.07
CA GLN A 204 -42.47 16.83 -1.52
C GLN A 204 -41.45 16.32 -0.51
N SER A 205 -41.61 16.65 0.77
CA SER A 205 -40.72 16.17 1.83
C SER A 205 -40.79 14.64 1.94
N GLN A 206 -41.99 14.06 1.88
CA GLN A 206 -42.16 12.61 1.88
C GLN A 206 -41.48 11.96 0.67
N GLY A 207 -41.64 12.52 -0.54
CA GLY A 207 -40.98 12.01 -1.73
C GLY A 207 -39.45 12.06 -1.65
N TYR A 208 -38.90 13.10 -1.02
CA TYR A 208 -37.46 13.18 -0.73
C TYR A 208 -37.00 12.06 0.21
N ASP A 209 -37.73 11.83 1.30
CA ASP A 209 -37.40 10.80 2.30
C ASP A 209 -37.58 9.38 1.77
N ASP A 210 -38.63 9.15 0.98
CA ASP A 210 -38.87 7.88 0.27
C ASP A 210 -37.73 7.57 -0.71
N ALA A 211 -37.33 8.54 -1.53
CA ALA A 211 -36.20 8.37 -2.44
C ALA A 211 -34.90 8.07 -1.67
N LYS A 212 -34.65 8.79 -0.56
CA LYS A 212 -33.52 8.49 0.33
C LYS A 212 -33.57 7.07 0.89
N ALA A 213 -34.74 6.58 1.28
CA ALA A 213 -34.92 5.22 1.78
C ALA A 213 -34.62 4.18 0.67
N GLY A 214 -35.17 4.38 -0.53
CA GLY A 214 -34.92 3.52 -1.69
C GLY A 214 -33.44 3.49 -2.08
N TYR A 215 -32.79 4.64 -2.10
CA TYR A 215 -31.35 4.76 -2.35
C TYR A 215 -30.51 3.97 -1.34
N ASN A 216 -30.80 4.09 -0.05
CA ASN A 216 -30.07 3.34 0.97
C ASN A 216 -30.27 1.81 0.80
N LYS A 217 -31.49 1.37 0.47
CA LYS A 217 -31.76 -0.04 0.15
C LYS A 217 -30.93 -0.52 -1.05
N ALA A 218 -30.83 0.28 -2.11
CA ALA A 218 -30.04 -0.05 -3.29
C ALA A 218 -28.53 -0.12 -3.00
N LEU A 219 -28.01 0.77 -2.16
CA LEU A 219 -26.61 0.69 -1.72
C LEU A 219 -26.32 -0.56 -0.90
N GLN A 220 -27.30 -1.08 -0.17
CA GLN A 220 -27.15 -2.30 0.62
C GLN A 220 -27.34 -3.57 -0.23
N ASN A 221 -28.37 -3.60 -1.06
CA ASN A 221 -28.66 -4.69 -1.98
C ASN A 221 -29.33 -4.19 -3.29
N PRO A 222 -28.56 -3.93 -4.35
CA PRO A 222 -29.08 -3.40 -5.62
C PRO A 222 -29.93 -4.41 -6.41
N ASN A 223 -29.95 -5.68 -5.98
CA ASN A 223 -30.75 -6.75 -6.57
C ASN A 223 -31.98 -7.10 -5.72
N GLN A 224 -32.25 -6.35 -4.65
CA GLN A 224 -33.45 -6.53 -3.84
C GLN A 224 -34.70 -6.26 -4.68
N ALA A 225 -35.67 -7.17 -4.64
CA ALA A 225 -36.99 -6.92 -5.20
C ALA A 225 -37.73 -5.91 -4.30
N LEU A 226 -38.30 -4.88 -4.91
CA LEU A 226 -39.18 -3.94 -4.24
C LEU A 226 -40.64 -4.35 -4.42
N SER A 227 -41.43 -4.28 -3.36
CA SER A 227 -42.85 -4.57 -3.37
C SER A 227 -43.59 -3.55 -2.51
N ASN A 228 -44.71 -3.02 -3.02
CA ASN A 228 -45.57 -2.07 -2.32
C ASN A 228 -44.85 -0.79 -1.85
N VAL A 229 -43.93 -0.29 -2.66
CA VAL A 229 -43.17 0.94 -2.41
C VAL A 229 -43.75 2.11 -3.19
N SER A 230 -43.49 3.35 -2.75
CA SER A 230 -43.91 4.53 -3.50
C SER A 230 -43.09 4.71 -4.79
N PRO A 231 -43.60 5.48 -5.77
CA PRO A 231 -42.83 5.85 -6.96
C PRO A 231 -41.53 6.58 -6.63
N ALA A 232 -41.55 7.42 -5.59
CA ALA A 232 -40.37 8.15 -5.12
C ALA A 232 -39.30 7.20 -4.56
N GLU A 233 -39.70 6.22 -3.76
CA GLU A 233 -38.79 5.18 -3.24
C GLU A 233 -38.19 4.35 -4.39
N SER A 234 -39.02 3.96 -5.36
CA SER A 234 -38.55 3.26 -6.57
C SER A 234 -37.54 4.10 -7.36
N SER A 235 -37.77 5.40 -7.48
CA SER A 235 -36.85 6.34 -8.14
C SER A 235 -35.50 6.38 -7.44
N GLY A 236 -35.48 6.54 -6.11
CA GLY A 236 -34.25 6.56 -5.32
C GLY A 236 -33.50 5.24 -5.35
N PHE A 237 -34.22 4.11 -5.33
CA PHE A 237 -33.60 2.78 -5.48
C PHE A 237 -32.94 2.61 -6.84
N ASN A 238 -33.60 3.01 -7.92
CA ASN A 238 -33.02 2.94 -9.26
C ASN A 238 -31.78 3.85 -9.38
N TYR A 239 -31.82 5.05 -8.82
CA TYR A 239 -30.65 5.94 -8.75
C TYR A 239 -29.46 5.27 -8.02
N GLY A 240 -29.69 4.72 -6.82
CA GLY A 240 -28.67 3.99 -6.07
C GLY A 240 -28.16 2.73 -6.78
N LYS A 241 -29.02 2.00 -7.48
CA LYS A 241 -28.64 0.82 -8.28
C LYS A 241 -27.70 1.20 -9.43
N THR A 242 -28.01 2.29 -10.14
CA THR A 242 -27.18 2.80 -11.23
C THR A 242 -25.83 3.30 -10.73
N LEU A 243 -25.79 3.99 -9.58
CA LEU A 243 -24.54 4.35 -8.89
C LEU A 243 -23.67 3.11 -8.60
N VAL A 244 -24.25 2.08 -7.98
CA VAL A 244 -23.52 0.84 -7.65
C VAL A 244 -23.01 0.13 -8.91
N SER A 245 -23.73 0.22 -10.03
CA SER A 245 -23.24 -0.30 -11.32
C SER A 245 -21.93 0.38 -11.74
N GLY A 246 -21.82 1.70 -11.61
CA GLY A 246 -20.58 2.44 -11.87
C GLY A 246 -19.44 2.00 -10.95
N VAL A 247 -19.73 1.84 -9.66
CA VAL A 247 -18.75 1.34 -8.68
C VAL A 247 -18.25 -0.07 -9.03
N ASN A 248 -19.17 -0.97 -9.41
CA ASN A 248 -18.83 -2.35 -9.80
C ASN A 248 -17.89 -2.39 -11.01
N ASP A 249 -18.15 -1.58 -12.04
CA ASP A 249 -17.32 -1.54 -13.23
C ASP A 249 -15.93 -0.95 -12.94
N PHE A 250 -15.83 0.08 -12.11
CA PHE A 250 -14.54 0.58 -11.62
C PHE A 250 -13.77 -0.51 -10.85
N ALA A 251 -14.40 -1.16 -9.87
CA ALA A 251 -13.78 -2.21 -9.07
C ALA A 251 -13.34 -3.44 -9.90
N ALA A 252 -13.98 -3.67 -11.04
CA ALA A 252 -13.61 -4.68 -12.02
C ALA A 252 -12.48 -4.24 -12.98
N GLY A 253 -11.98 -3.01 -12.88
CA GLY A 253 -10.95 -2.45 -13.75
C GLY A 253 -11.45 -2.11 -15.15
N LYS A 254 -12.77 -1.98 -15.35
CA LYS A 254 -13.36 -1.62 -16.64
C LYS A 254 -13.40 -0.11 -16.81
N LYS A 255 -13.43 0.34 -18.07
CA LYS A 255 -13.77 1.73 -18.41
C LYS A 255 -15.27 1.97 -18.22
N PRO A 256 -15.72 3.23 -18.03
CA PRO A 256 -17.14 3.56 -17.98
C PRO A 256 -17.91 3.00 -19.17
N THR A 257 -19.03 2.32 -18.91
CA THR A 257 -19.88 1.67 -19.93
C THR A 257 -21.17 2.44 -20.24
N SER A 258 -21.46 3.49 -19.46
CA SER A 258 -22.66 4.32 -19.58
C SER A 258 -22.30 5.80 -19.37
N SER A 259 -23.04 6.69 -20.03
CA SER A 259 -22.99 8.13 -19.83
C SER A 259 -24.06 8.66 -18.87
N ASP A 260 -24.83 7.76 -18.24
CA ASP A 260 -25.81 8.14 -17.22
C ASP A 260 -25.14 8.89 -16.06
N SER A 261 -25.76 9.98 -15.62
CA SER A 261 -25.18 10.86 -14.58
C SER A 261 -24.95 10.12 -13.26
N ALA A 262 -25.92 9.30 -12.81
CA ALA A 262 -25.79 8.52 -11.59
C ALA A 262 -24.69 7.46 -11.73
N TYR A 263 -24.61 6.80 -12.89
CA TYR A 263 -23.55 5.83 -13.17
C TYR A 263 -22.16 6.48 -13.08
N MET A 264 -21.98 7.62 -13.75
CA MET A 264 -20.70 8.33 -13.79
C MET A 264 -20.30 8.86 -12.41
N LYS A 265 -21.25 9.39 -11.63
CA LYS A 265 -20.99 9.77 -10.23
C LYS A 265 -20.47 8.59 -9.41
N GLY A 266 -21.06 7.40 -9.58
CA GLY A 266 -20.64 6.20 -8.85
C GLY A 266 -19.25 5.73 -9.26
N TYR A 267 -18.96 5.75 -10.56
CA TYR A 267 -17.65 5.40 -11.10
C TYR A 267 -16.55 6.37 -10.62
N ASN A 268 -16.79 7.68 -10.73
CA ASN A 268 -15.83 8.72 -10.34
C ASN A 268 -15.58 8.71 -8.83
N ALA A 269 -16.65 8.66 -8.02
CA ALA A 269 -16.52 8.57 -6.57
C ALA A 269 -15.70 7.34 -6.14
N ALA A 270 -15.91 6.19 -6.78
CA ALA A 270 -15.11 4.99 -6.49
C ALA A 270 -13.64 5.16 -6.91
N GLN A 271 -13.38 5.81 -8.03
CA GLN A 271 -12.03 6.11 -8.53
C GLN A 271 -11.26 7.02 -7.58
N ASP A 272 -11.82 8.18 -7.26
CA ASP A 272 -11.17 9.20 -6.43
C ASP A 272 -11.00 8.70 -4.99
N ALA A 273 -12.03 8.08 -4.42
CA ALA A 273 -11.98 7.50 -3.08
C ALA A 273 -10.96 6.37 -2.96
N SER A 274 -10.84 5.52 -3.98
CA SER A 274 -9.88 4.41 -3.96
C SER A 274 -8.45 4.91 -4.09
N LYS A 275 -8.21 5.94 -4.92
CA LYS A 275 -6.90 6.59 -5.03
C LYS A 275 -6.44 7.14 -3.67
N LEU A 276 -7.32 7.89 -2.99
CA LEU A 276 -7.03 8.40 -1.65
C LEU A 276 -6.85 7.26 -0.64
N GLY A 277 -7.75 6.27 -0.64
CA GLY A 277 -7.71 5.14 0.28
C GLY A 277 -6.42 4.32 0.20
N TYR A 278 -5.89 4.10 -1.01
CA TYR A 278 -4.59 3.43 -1.19
C TYR A 278 -3.43 4.28 -0.68
N GLN A 279 -3.41 5.57 -1.02
CA GLN A 279 -2.38 6.49 -0.54
C GLN A 279 -2.35 6.52 0.99
N ASP A 280 -3.50 6.65 1.62
CA ASP A 280 -3.64 6.70 3.07
C ASP A 280 -3.27 5.35 3.73
N ALA A 281 -3.66 4.23 3.12
CA ALA A 281 -3.26 2.89 3.59
C ALA A 281 -1.74 2.67 3.54
N THR A 282 -1.08 3.10 2.46
CA THR A 282 0.40 3.01 2.35
C THR A 282 1.12 3.89 3.36
N ASN A 283 0.56 5.06 3.67
CA ASN A 283 1.12 5.99 4.66
C ASN A 283 0.68 5.67 6.09
N ASN A 284 -0.12 4.62 6.30
CA ASN A 284 -0.71 4.25 7.59
C ASN A 284 -1.44 5.43 8.27
N ARG A 285 -2.11 6.26 7.47
CA ARG A 285 -2.91 7.40 7.89
C ARG A 285 -4.35 7.08 7.51
N LYS A 286 -5.29 7.13 8.46
CA LYS A 286 -6.71 6.94 8.16
C LYS A 286 -7.45 8.26 8.33
N ASP A 287 -7.99 8.80 7.25
CA ASP A 287 -8.99 9.86 7.36
C ASP A 287 -10.29 9.36 7.98
N THR A 288 -10.87 10.21 8.83
CA THR A 288 -12.21 10.05 9.40
C THR A 288 -13.21 10.86 8.61
N PHE A 289 -14.34 10.24 8.30
CA PHE A 289 -15.50 10.84 7.64
C PHE A 289 -16.69 10.70 8.58
N ALA A 290 -17.27 11.81 9.03
CA ALA A 290 -18.55 11.75 9.73
C ALA A 290 -19.68 11.53 8.71
N ASP A 291 -20.81 10.97 9.16
CA ASP A 291 -21.98 10.83 8.28
C ASP A 291 -22.43 12.21 7.80
N GLY A 292 -22.46 12.41 6.49
CA GLY A 292 -22.74 13.72 5.87
C GLY A 292 -21.57 14.71 5.82
N ASP A 293 -20.34 14.31 6.17
CA ASP A 293 -19.16 15.17 5.98
C ASP A 293 -18.80 15.28 4.49
N THR A 294 -19.14 16.42 3.89
CA THR A 294 -18.84 16.72 2.49
C THR A 294 -17.52 17.48 2.31
N SER A 295 -16.84 17.89 3.38
CA SER A 295 -15.67 18.78 3.30
C SER A 295 -14.46 18.15 2.62
N LYS A 296 -14.39 16.82 2.65
CA LYS A 296 -13.31 16.00 2.07
C LYS A 296 -13.75 15.19 0.85
N VAL A 297 -14.99 15.36 0.42
CA VAL A 297 -15.54 14.67 -0.76
C VAL A 297 -15.39 15.62 -1.95
N PRO A 298 -14.80 15.18 -3.08
CA PRO A 298 -14.72 16.00 -4.29
C PRO A 298 -16.09 16.52 -4.73
N ASN A 299 -16.12 17.76 -5.22
CA ASN A 299 -17.36 18.37 -5.70
C ASN A 299 -17.97 17.56 -6.85
N GLY A 300 -19.20 17.10 -6.66
CA GLY A 300 -19.96 16.32 -7.65
C GLY A 300 -20.04 14.82 -7.36
N ASP A 301 -19.24 14.31 -6.43
CA ASP A 301 -19.28 12.90 -6.02
C ASP A 301 -20.44 12.62 -5.07
N ASP A 302 -20.96 11.39 -5.14
CA ASP A 302 -21.93 10.89 -4.19
C ASP A 302 -21.26 10.57 -2.85
N VAL A 303 -21.66 11.29 -1.80
CA VAL A 303 -20.98 11.29 -0.48
C VAL A 303 -20.90 9.89 0.13
N LYS A 304 -21.99 9.13 0.19
CA LYS A 304 -21.96 7.79 0.81
C LYS A 304 -21.18 6.80 -0.05
N THR A 305 -21.26 6.90 -1.37
CA THR A 305 -20.50 6.07 -2.30
C THR A 305 -19.00 6.32 -2.15
N TYR A 306 -18.59 7.60 -2.07
CA TYR A 306 -17.21 8.01 -1.86
C TYR A 306 -16.68 7.47 -0.52
N ILE A 307 -17.38 7.73 0.58
CA ILE A 307 -16.96 7.28 1.92
C ILE A 307 -16.85 5.75 1.97
N GLY A 308 -17.87 5.03 1.51
CA GLY A 308 -17.86 3.57 1.48
C GLY A 308 -16.69 3.03 0.64
N SER A 309 -16.45 3.61 -0.54
CA SER A 309 -15.36 3.20 -1.43
C SER A 309 -13.98 3.50 -0.82
N TYR A 310 -13.81 4.64 -0.16
CA TYR A 310 -12.57 5.00 0.53
C TYR A 310 -12.27 4.00 1.64
N GLU A 311 -13.24 3.75 2.52
CA GLU A 311 -13.05 2.83 3.65
C GLU A 311 -12.82 1.40 3.19
N GLY A 312 -13.54 0.96 2.15
CA GLY A 312 -13.35 -0.34 1.53
C GLY A 312 -11.93 -0.48 0.97
N SER A 313 -11.48 0.47 0.16
CA SER A 313 -10.14 0.46 -0.45
C SER A 313 -9.02 0.52 0.60
N TYR A 314 -9.14 1.38 1.62
CA TYR A 314 -8.17 1.50 2.71
C TYR A 314 -8.03 0.18 3.49
N ASN A 315 -9.15 -0.36 3.99
CA ASN A 315 -9.14 -1.58 4.78
C ASN A 315 -8.74 -2.78 3.93
N GLY A 316 -9.29 -2.90 2.72
CA GLY A 316 -8.97 -3.95 1.77
C GLY A 316 -7.47 -4.00 1.47
N TYR A 317 -6.84 -2.85 1.18
CA TYR A 317 -5.39 -2.80 0.95
C TYR A 317 -4.58 -3.32 2.14
N LYS A 318 -4.86 -2.84 3.36
CA LYS A 318 -4.14 -3.28 4.57
C LYS A 318 -4.32 -4.77 4.86
N ASP A 319 -5.55 -5.25 4.72
CA ASP A 319 -5.91 -6.66 4.90
C ASP A 319 -5.24 -7.55 3.85
N GLY A 320 -5.28 -7.14 2.58
CA GLY A 320 -4.61 -7.83 1.47
C GLY A 320 -3.10 -7.88 1.64
N TYR A 321 -2.48 -6.78 2.07
CA TYR A 321 -1.05 -6.70 2.33
C TYR A 321 -0.62 -7.60 3.49
N SER A 322 -1.45 -7.70 4.55
CA SER A 322 -1.18 -8.56 5.71
C SER A 322 -1.63 -10.01 5.53
N GLY A 323 -2.36 -10.33 4.45
CA GLY A 323 -2.96 -11.65 4.22
C GLY A 323 -4.16 -11.97 5.13
N LYS A 324 -4.69 -10.99 5.87
CA LYS A 324 -5.83 -11.15 6.76
C LYS A 324 -7.13 -10.95 5.99
N LYS A 325 -8.01 -11.95 5.95
CA LYS A 325 -9.34 -11.81 5.34
C LYS A 325 -10.39 -11.49 6.41
N VAL A 326 -11.18 -10.45 6.20
CA VAL A 326 -12.27 -10.04 7.11
C VAL A 326 -13.62 -10.25 6.40
N ASP A 327 -14.63 -10.70 7.15
CA ASP A 327 -16.01 -10.76 6.65
C ASP A 327 -16.59 -9.33 6.64
N ASN A 328 -17.08 -8.91 5.49
CA ASN A 328 -17.62 -7.58 5.25
C ASN A 328 -19.01 -7.61 4.60
N THR A 329 -19.70 -8.75 4.66
CA THR A 329 -21.00 -8.95 4.02
C THR A 329 -22.11 -8.03 4.56
N THR A 330 -21.95 -7.44 5.74
CA THR A 330 -22.88 -6.49 6.34
C THR A 330 -22.69 -5.04 5.87
N GLN A 331 -21.60 -4.75 5.17
CA GLN A 331 -21.29 -3.41 4.67
C GLN A 331 -22.10 -3.08 3.41
N ASN A 332 -22.11 -1.80 3.03
CA ASN A 332 -22.73 -1.39 1.78
C ASN A 332 -21.92 -1.87 0.56
N MET A 333 -22.58 -1.92 -0.60
CA MET A 333 -21.97 -2.37 -1.84
C MET A 333 -20.75 -1.56 -2.27
N PRO A 334 -20.73 -0.22 -2.19
CA PRO A 334 -19.51 0.55 -2.48
C PRO A 334 -18.30 0.09 -1.67
N TYR A 335 -18.47 -0.12 -0.35
CA TYR A 335 -17.42 -0.67 0.51
C TYR A 335 -17.00 -2.06 0.07
N ILE A 336 -17.95 -2.98 -0.12
CA ILE A 336 -17.65 -4.39 -0.44
C ILE A 336 -16.82 -4.49 -1.72
N GLN A 337 -17.16 -3.70 -2.75
CA GLN A 337 -16.48 -3.76 -4.03
C GLN A 337 -15.11 -3.09 -3.98
N ALA A 338 -14.99 -1.94 -3.33
CA ALA A 338 -13.72 -1.28 -3.11
C ALA A 338 -12.77 -2.13 -2.25
N TYR A 339 -13.29 -2.83 -1.24
CA TYR A 339 -12.52 -3.78 -0.43
C TYR A 339 -11.95 -4.91 -1.28
N LYS A 340 -12.75 -5.53 -2.15
CA LYS A 340 -12.27 -6.60 -3.04
C LYS A 340 -11.15 -6.12 -3.96
N ASN A 341 -11.27 -4.92 -4.51
CA ASN A 341 -10.24 -4.32 -5.35
C ASN A 341 -8.98 -4.01 -4.50
N GLY A 342 -9.15 -3.31 -3.38
CA GLY A 342 -8.06 -2.96 -2.46
C GLY A 342 -7.31 -4.18 -1.94
N PHE A 343 -8.00 -5.27 -1.62
CA PHE A 343 -7.39 -6.53 -1.20
C PHE A 343 -6.45 -7.11 -2.25
N LYS A 344 -6.87 -7.12 -3.53
CA LYS A 344 -6.00 -7.53 -4.65
C LYS A 344 -4.79 -6.61 -4.79
N GLN A 345 -4.96 -5.30 -4.59
CA GLN A 345 -3.85 -4.36 -4.68
C GLN A 345 -2.88 -4.50 -3.51
N GLY A 346 -3.38 -4.74 -2.29
CA GLY A 346 -2.57 -5.07 -1.12
C GLY A 346 -1.78 -6.36 -1.30
N GLN A 347 -2.40 -7.42 -1.83
CA GLN A 347 -1.71 -8.67 -2.16
C GLN A 347 -0.62 -8.44 -3.22
N SER A 348 -0.92 -7.64 -4.24
CA SER A 348 0.04 -7.31 -5.31
C SER A 348 1.21 -6.50 -4.76
N ALA A 349 0.96 -5.56 -3.85
CA ALA A 349 2.00 -4.77 -3.18
C ALA A 349 2.86 -5.65 -2.25
N ALA A 350 2.25 -6.53 -1.45
CA ALA A 350 2.99 -7.47 -0.62
C ALA A 350 3.83 -8.45 -1.47
N ALA A 351 3.31 -8.90 -2.61
CA ALA A 351 4.07 -9.71 -3.56
C ALA A 351 5.20 -8.92 -4.23
N ALA A 352 4.98 -7.65 -4.55
CA ALA A 352 6.01 -6.76 -5.10
C ALA A 352 7.10 -6.45 -4.07
N ASP A 353 6.75 -6.24 -2.80
CA ASP A 353 7.70 -6.03 -1.71
C ASP A 353 8.44 -7.32 -1.36
N ALA A 354 7.76 -8.47 -1.35
CA ALA A 354 8.40 -9.78 -1.23
C ALA A 354 9.34 -10.04 -2.42
N ALA A 355 8.95 -9.66 -3.64
CA ALA A 355 9.79 -9.73 -4.82
C ALA A 355 10.95 -8.73 -4.74
N ALA A 356 10.76 -7.52 -4.22
CA ALA A 356 11.81 -6.52 -4.02
C ALA A 356 12.78 -6.93 -2.91
N MET A 357 12.30 -7.56 -1.83
CA MET A 357 13.14 -8.21 -0.82
C MET A 357 13.90 -9.39 -1.42
N ALA A 358 13.24 -10.24 -2.23
CA ALA A 358 13.89 -11.31 -2.97
C ALA A 358 14.88 -10.79 -4.03
N ASN A 359 14.66 -9.60 -4.60
CA ASN A 359 15.56 -8.94 -5.55
C ASN A 359 16.67 -8.16 -4.84
N SER A 360 16.45 -7.77 -3.58
CA SER A 360 17.48 -7.33 -2.61
C SER A 360 18.28 -8.52 -2.05
N GLN A 361 17.73 -9.73 -2.22
CA GLN A 361 18.38 -11.03 -2.09
C GLN A 361 18.74 -11.66 -3.46
N LYS A 362 18.83 -10.84 -4.51
CA LYS A 362 19.63 -11.20 -5.70
C LYS A 362 21.09 -10.81 -5.40
N PRO A 363 22.07 -11.66 -5.72
CA PRO A 363 23.37 -11.66 -5.05
C PRO A 363 24.07 -10.31 -5.24
N VAL A 364 24.59 -9.75 -4.16
CA VAL A 364 25.76 -8.86 -4.23
C VAL A 364 26.73 -9.51 -5.19
N ASP A 365 27.02 -8.85 -6.32
CA ASP A 365 27.77 -9.38 -7.46
C ASP A 365 28.85 -10.38 -6.99
N SER A 366 28.53 -11.67 -7.05
CA SER A 366 29.32 -12.74 -6.41
C SER A 366 30.74 -12.74 -6.96
N LYS A 367 30.90 -12.25 -8.20
CA LYS A 367 32.16 -11.96 -8.89
C LYS A 367 32.97 -10.88 -8.18
N ALA A 368 32.40 -9.71 -7.97
CA ALA A 368 33.08 -8.57 -7.35
C ALA A 368 33.46 -8.87 -5.89
N GLN A 369 32.59 -9.57 -5.16
CA GLN A 369 32.85 -9.95 -3.78
C GLN A 369 33.94 -11.04 -3.68
N ALA A 370 33.91 -12.07 -4.54
CA ALA A 370 34.96 -13.09 -4.59
C ALA A 370 36.33 -12.48 -4.94
N MET A 371 36.40 -11.53 -5.88
CA MET A 371 37.63 -10.80 -6.21
C MET A 371 38.15 -9.98 -5.02
N LYS A 372 37.27 -9.21 -4.37
CA LYS A 372 37.62 -8.40 -3.19
C LYS A 372 38.14 -9.26 -2.04
N ASP A 373 37.46 -10.37 -1.75
CA ASP A 373 37.83 -11.28 -0.67
C ASP A 373 39.14 -12.03 -0.96
N PHE A 374 39.36 -12.42 -2.21
CA PHE A 374 40.60 -13.07 -2.64
C PHE A 374 41.83 -12.15 -2.40
N SER A 375 41.71 -10.86 -2.73
CA SER A 375 42.75 -9.85 -2.53
C SER A 375 42.91 -9.41 -1.06
N SER A 376 41.82 -9.34 -0.29
CA SER A 376 41.80 -8.74 1.06
C SER A 376 41.77 -9.72 2.24
N GLY A 377 41.51 -11.02 2.02
CA GLY A 377 41.76 -12.08 3.02
C GLY A 377 40.61 -12.53 3.88
N LYS A 378 39.37 -12.34 3.46
CA LYS A 378 38.21 -12.99 4.08
C LYS A 378 37.76 -14.15 3.20
N PHE A 379 38.40 -15.31 3.31
CA PHE A 379 37.73 -16.52 2.81
C PHE A 379 36.57 -16.81 3.75
N ASN A 380 35.40 -16.27 3.42
CA ASN A 380 34.17 -16.61 4.08
C ASN A 380 33.66 -17.84 3.33
N LYS A 381 33.72 -19.03 3.93
CA LYS A 381 33.02 -20.19 3.37
C LYS A 381 31.54 -19.87 3.45
N SER A 382 30.99 -19.26 2.40
CA SER A 382 29.73 -18.52 2.46
C SER A 382 28.51 -19.43 2.46
N GLY A 383 28.72 -20.75 2.30
CA GLY A 383 27.64 -21.71 2.06
C GLY A 383 26.99 -21.55 0.68
N ASN A 384 27.48 -20.63 -0.15
CA ASN A 384 27.01 -20.38 -1.51
C ASN A 384 27.91 -21.13 -2.52
N PRO A 385 27.40 -22.17 -3.21
CA PRO A 385 28.17 -22.96 -4.17
C PRO A 385 28.76 -22.14 -5.34
N GLU A 386 28.07 -21.07 -5.75
CA GLU A 386 28.51 -20.20 -6.84
C GLU A 386 29.72 -19.36 -6.43
N TYR A 387 29.67 -18.72 -5.25
CA TYR A 387 30.82 -18.00 -4.67
C TYR A 387 32.03 -18.91 -4.48
N ASP A 388 31.83 -20.11 -3.94
CA ASP A 388 32.91 -21.07 -3.69
C ASP A 388 33.57 -21.52 -5.01
N SER A 389 32.78 -21.70 -6.08
CA SER A 389 33.27 -22.00 -7.43
C SER A 389 34.11 -20.85 -8.00
N MET A 390 33.62 -19.62 -7.91
CA MET A 390 34.33 -18.41 -8.39
C MET A 390 35.65 -18.17 -7.65
N TYR A 391 35.66 -18.35 -6.33
CA TYR A 391 36.86 -18.24 -5.52
C TYR A 391 37.88 -19.33 -5.88
N LYS A 392 37.42 -20.55 -6.17
CA LYS A 392 38.27 -21.65 -6.64
C LYS A 392 38.90 -21.34 -8.00
N GLU A 393 38.16 -20.70 -8.92
CA GLU A 393 38.69 -20.30 -10.23
C GLU A 393 39.77 -19.21 -10.12
N LEU A 394 39.54 -18.18 -9.29
CA LEU A 394 40.54 -17.17 -8.94
C LEU A 394 41.82 -17.80 -8.37
N LYS A 395 41.66 -18.74 -7.43
CA LYS A 395 42.78 -19.49 -6.84
C LYS A 395 43.55 -20.28 -7.89
N THR A 396 42.85 -20.93 -8.80
CA THR A 396 43.47 -21.73 -9.87
C THR A 396 44.30 -20.85 -10.80
N GLY A 397 43.76 -19.72 -11.28
CA GLY A 397 44.52 -18.79 -12.13
C GLY A 397 45.74 -18.21 -11.43
N PHE A 398 45.62 -17.84 -10.15
CA PHE A 398 46.70 -17.33 -9.32
C PHE A 398 47.84 -18.36 -9.13
N GLU A 399 47.50 -19.61 -8.81
CA GLU A 399 48.48 -20.69 -8.62
C GLU A 399 49.22 -21.06 -9.92
N VAL A 400 48.52 -21.04 -11.07
CA VAL A 400 49.14 -21.31 -12.37
C VAL A 400 50.16 -20.23 -12.74
N ALA A 401 49.81 -18.95 -12.55
CA ALA A 401 50.72 -17.83 -12.80
C ALA A 401 52.01 -17.92 -11.95
N ILE A 402 51.90 -18.32 -10.68
CA ILE A 402 53.07 -18.48 -9.79
C ILE A 402 54.00 -19.61 -10.26
N LYS A 403 53.43 -20.71 -10.78
CA LYS A 403 54.18 -21.87 -11.26
C LYS A 403 54.85 -21.64 -12.62
N ASN A 404 54.68 -20.45 -13.21
CA ASN A 404 55.29 -20.02 -14.47
C ASN A 404 54.94 -20.94 -15.67
N ASN A 405 53.75 -21.54 -15.64
CA ASN A 405 53.30 -22.41 -16.72
C ASN A 405 52.67 -21.57 -17.84
N THR A 406 52.95 -21.93 -19.09
CA THR A 406 52.51 -21.21 -20.29
C THR A 406 51.01 -20.97 -20.31
N LYS A 407 50.63 -19.77 -20.75
CA LYS A 407 49.25 -19.26 -20.83
C LYS A 407 48.36 -20.17 -21.67
N THR A 408 47.55 -21.03 -21.06
CA THR A 408 46.34 -21.57 -21.71
C THR A 408 45.27 -20.49 -21.68
N LEU A 409 45.24 -19.67 -22.74
CA LEU A 409 44.10 -18.80 -23.06
C LEU A 409 42.92 -19.69 -23.43
N ASN A 410 42.03 -20.00 -22.47
CA ASN A 410 40.60 -20.32 -22.68
C ASN A 410 39.92 -20.76 -21.37
N SER A 411 40.15 -20.05 -20.27
CA SER A 411 39.44 -20.24 -18.99
C SER A 411 38.98 -18.87 -18.47
N SER A 412 37.90 -18.81 -17.71
CA SER A 412 37.00 -17.64 -17.60
C SER A 412 37.68 -16.32 -17.15
N ASP A 413 36.96 -15.20 -17.27
CA ASP A 413 37.40 -13.89 -16.76
C ASP A 413 37.99 -13.95 -15.35
N LEU A 414 37.41 -14.77 -14.46
CA LEU A 414 37.87 -14.94 -13.08
C LEU A 414 39.24 -15.61 -13.00
N TYR A 415 39.49 -16.62 -13.84
CA TYR A 415 40.80 -17.24 -13.96
C TYR A 415 41.84 -16.20 -14.39
N ASN A 416 41.50 -15.37 -15.38
CA ASN A 416 42.39 -14.32 -15.89
C ASN A 416 42.67 -13.25 -14.83
N SER A 417 41.67 -12.88 -14.01
CA SER A 417 41.86 -11.98 -12.87
C SER A 417 42.81 -12.57 -11.82
N GLY A 418 42.63 -13.84 -11.44
CA GLY A 418 43.53 -14.54 -10.52
C GLY A 418 44.97 -14.59 -11.04
N TYR A 419 45.13 -14.87 -12.34
CA TYR A 419 46.42 -14.88 -13.02
C TYR A 419 47.10 -13.50 -13.00
N GLN A 420 46.35 -12.42 -13.24
CA GLN A 420 46.87 -11.05 -13.19
C GLN A 420 47.29 -10.64 -11.77
N MET A 421 46.50 -10.98 -10.75
CA MET A 421 46.86 -10.73 -9.34
C MET A 421 48.19 -11.39 -8.96
N ALA A 422 48.47 -12.60 -9.46
CA ALA A 422 49.75 -13.28 -9.24
C ALA A 422 50.91 -12.58 -9.96
N LYS A 423 50.69 -12.09 -11.19
CA LYS A 423 51.69 -11.28 -11.90
C LYS A 423 52.03 -10.00 -11.15
N ASP A 424 51.01 -9.32 -10.63
CA ASP A 424 51.18 -8.11 -9.81
C ASP A 424 51.96 -8.43 -8.54
N ALA A 425 51.65 -9.56 -7.87
CA ALA A 425 52.38 -10.03 -6.70
C ALA A 425 53.87 -10.33 -7.01
N LEU A 426 54.15 -11.01 -8.12
CA LEU A 426 55.51 -11.31 -8.56
C LEU A 426 56.30 -10.04 -8.91
N ALA A 427 55.66 -9.09 -9.60
CA ALA A 427 56.23 -7.78 -9.91
C ALA A 427 56.53 -6.99 -8.62
N ALA A 428 55.60 -7.00 -7.67
CA ALA A 428 55.76 -6.39 -6.36
C ALA A 428 56.94 -6.98 -5.58
N ILE A 429 57.09 -8.31 -5.59
CA ILE A 429 58.23 -9.00 -4.99
C ILE A 429 59.55 -8.59 -5.66
N LYS A 430 59.58 -8.48 -6.99
CA LYS A 430 60.77 -8.05 -7.74
C LYS A 430 61.19 -6.63 -7.36
N VAL A 431 60.24 -5.71 -7.23
CA VAL A 431 60.50 -4.33 -6.78
C VAL A 431 60.92 -4.29 -5.32
N ALA A 432 60.25 -5.04 -4.44
CA ALA A 432 60.63 -5.09 -3.04
C ALA A 432 62.04 -5.71 -2.81
N LYS A 433 62.48 -6.61 -3.70
CA LYS A 433 63.85 -7.16 -3.73
C LYS A 433 64.91 -6.13 -4.15
N SER A 434 64.59 -5.20 -5.05
CA SER A 434 65.56 -4.21 -5.53
C SER A 434 65.86 -3.12 -4.49
N GLY A 435 65.04 -3.00 -3.45
CA GLY A 435 65.22 -2.02 -2.37
C GLY A 435 64.87 -0.58 -2.76
N GLN A 436 64.24 -0.36 -3.92
CA GLN A 436 63.79 0.96 -4.35
C GLN A 436 62.61 1.44 -3.51
N ASN A 437 62.70 2.66 -2.97
CA ASN A 437 61.55 3.42 -2.49
C ASN A 437 60.91 4.12 -3.69
N ALA A 438 60.11 3.37 -4.45
CA ALA A 438 59.34 3.96 -5.55
C ALA A 438 58.04 4.57 -5.00
N ASP A 439 57.63 5.70 -5.59
CA ASP A 439 56.24 6.15 -5.50
C ASP A 439 55.36 5.08 -6.17
N PHE A 440 54.35 4.59 -5.44
CA PHE A 440 53.43 3.55 -5.92
C PHE A 440 52.12 4.13 -6.48
N ASN A 441 52.06 5.45 -6.72
CA ASN A 441 50.96 6.10 -7.42
C ASN A 441 50.67 5.39 -8.76
N GLY A 442 49.40 5.01 -8.97
CA GLY A 442 48.93 4.29 -10.16
C GLY A 442 49.17 2.77 -10.17
N LYS A 443 49.71 2.17 -9.09
CA LYS A 443 49.81 0.70 -8.96
C LYS A 443 48.53 0.08 -8.41
N SER A 444 48.27 -1.18 -8.77
CA SER A 444 47.11 -1.93 -8.28
C SER A 444 47.17 -2.14 -6.76
N LYS A 445 46.01 -2.30 -6.13
CA LYS A 445 45.91 -2.63 -4.70
C LYS A 445 46.65 -3.95 -4.39
N ASP A 446 46.60 -4.91 -5.31
CA ASP A 446 47.31 -6.19 -5.20
C ASP A 446 48.83 -6.03 -5.26
N PHE A 447 49.34 -5.16 -6.14
CA PHE A 447 50.77 -4.83 -6.16
C PHE A 447 51.24 -4.25 -4.82
N ILE A 448 50.49 -3.27 -4.27
CA ILE A 448 50.79 -2.66 -2.97
C ILE A 448 50.74 -3.71 -1.85
N SER A 449 49.71 -4.57 -1.86
CA SER A 449 49.57 -5.70 -0.94
C SER A 449 50.76 -6.66 -1.01
N GLY A 450 51.25 -6.97 -2.22
CA GLY A 450 52.44 -7.78 -2.45
C GLY A 450 53.72 -7.15 -1.90
N VAL A 451 53.94 -5.85 -2.09
CA VAL A 451 55.11 -5.13 -1.54
C VAL A 451 55.10 -5.18 -0.01
N ASN A 452 53.94 -4.90 0.59
CA ASN A 452 53.77 -4.89 2.04
C ASN A 452 53.97 -6.30 2.63
N GLY A 453 53.39 -7.33 2.00
CA GLY A 453 53.58 -8.74 2.38
C GLY A 453 55.05 -9.13 2.37
N TYR A 454 55.76 -8.88 1.27
CA TYR A 454 57.17 -9.22 1.14
C TYR A 454 58.06 -8.52 2.19
N LYS A 455 57.85 -7.21 2.41
CA LYS A 455 58.59 -6.44 3.43
C LYS A 455 58.31 -6.98 4.84
N ALA A 456 57.06 -7.32 5.15
CA ALA A 456 56.70 -7.92 6.43
C ALA A 456 57.38 -9.29 6.64
N GLY A 457 57.41 -10.13 5.59
CA GLY A 457 58.12 -11.41 5.62
C GLY A 457 59.62 -11.27 5.90
N LEU A 458 60.29 -10.33 5.22
CA LEU A 458 61.70 -10.01 5.46
C LEU A 458 61.97 -9.61 6.92
N GLN A 459 61.11 -8.76 7.49
CA GLN A 459 61.25 -8.29 8.88
C GLN A 459 61.01 -9.44 9.87
N SER A 460 59.97 -10.25 9.66
CA SER A 460 59.66 -11.41 10.49
C SER A 460 60.76 -12.48 10.48
N ALA A 461 61.57 -12.55 9.42
CA ALA A 461 62.71 -13.45 9.39
C ALA A 461 63.88 -13.02 10.28
N ILE A 462 63.95 -11.76 10.70
CA ILE A 462 65.00 -11.23 11.58
C ILE A 462 64.47 -11.06 13.00
N LYS A 463 63.30 -10.42 13.16
CA LYS A 463 62.67 -10.14 14.46
C LYS A 463 61.53 -11.13 14.73
N SER A 464 61.38 -11.55 15.99
CA SER A 464 60.20 -12.32 16.42
C SER A 464 58.98 -11.39 16.39
N SER A 465 58.22 -11.45 15.31
CA SER A 465 57.00 -10.68 15.11
C SER A 465 55.79 -11.61 15.21
N ASN A 466 54.84 -11.25 16.08
CA ASN A 466 53.53 -11.90 16.22
C ASN A 466 52.46 -11.33 15.26
N LYS A 467 52.83 -10.61 14.19
CA LYS A 467 51.83 -10.15 13.22
C LYS A 467 51.19 -11.38 12.55
N SER A 468 49.92 -11.60 12.84
CA SER A 468 49.19 -12.83 12.53
C SER A 468 49.27 -13.16 11.03
N LYS A 469 49.55 -14.42 10.73
CA LYS A 469 49.37 -15.01 9.39
C LYS A 469 47.89 -15.15 9.01
N GLU A 470 47.02 -14.98 9.99
CA GLU A 470 45.58 -15.13 9.89
C GLU A 470 44.96 -13.75 9.64
N ASN A 471 44.12 -13.68 8.60
CA ASN A 471 43.40 -12.49 8.10
C ASN A 471 44.13 -11.58 7.08
N THR A 472 45.01 -12.13 6.23
CA THR A 472 45.58 -11.38 5.09
C THR A 472 45.32 -12.10 3.77
N GLY A 473 45.00 -11.35 2.70
CA GLY A 473 44.64 -11.88 1.37
C GLY A 473 45.69 -12.78 0.73
N MET A 474 45.28 -13.57 -0.27
CA MET A 474 46.14 -14.56 -0.94
C MET A 474 47.42 -13.93 -1.52
N VAL A 475 47.29 -12.72 -2.09
CA VAL A 475 48.41 -11.92 -2.62
C VAL A 475 49.43 -11.59 -1.53
N TYR A 476 48.97 -11.05 -0.40
CA TYR A 476 49.83 -10.69 0.73
C TYR A 476 50.53 -11.92 1.30
N LYS A 477 49.78 -13.01 1.50
CA LYS A 477 50.29 -14.26 2.07
C LYS A 477 51.40 -14.86 1.20
N PHE A 478 51.18 -14.96 -0.11
CA PHE A 478 52.20 -15.42 -1.04
C PHE A 478 53.46 -14.57 -0.98
N ALA A 479 53.32 -13.25 -1.04
CA ALA A 479 54.46 -12.34 -1.00
C ALA A 479 55.19 -12.38 0.36
N TYR A 480 54.45 -12.53 1.47
CA TYR A 480 54.98 -12.71 2.80
C TYR A 480 55.84 -13.97 2.89
N ASP A 481 55.34 -15.11 2.41
CA ASP A 481 56.08 -16.38 2.46
C ASP A 481 57.37 -16.30 1.63
N GLU A 482 57.33 -15.68 0.46
CA GLU A 482 58.52 -15.41 -0.36
C GLU A 482 59.50 -14.44 0.32
N GLY A 483 58.98 -13.40 0.97
CA GLY A 483 59.74 -12.45 1.78
C GLY A 483 60.43 -13.11 2.96
N TYR A 484 59.72 -13.98 3.67
CA TYR A 484 60.25 -14.72 4.81
C TYR A 484 61.35 -15.70 4.38
N LYS A 485 61.13 -16.49 3.31
CA LYS A 485 62.16 -17.38 2.74
C LYS A 485 63.44 -16.63 2.38
N ASN A 486 63.33 -15.48 1.74
CA ASN A 486 64.49 -14.65 1.40
C ASN A 486 65.12 -14.03 2.67
N GLY A 487 64.28 -13.53 3.56
CA GLY A 487 64.65 -12.91 4.82
C GLY A 487 65.45 -13.84 5.71
N VAL A 488 65.14 -15.15 5.74
CA VAL A 488 65.90 -16.14 6.53
C VAL A 488 67.35 -16.22 6.05
N LYS A 489 67.61 -16.22 4.74
CA LYS A 489 68.98 -16.21 4.21
C LYS A 489 69.75 -14.97 4.65
N ARG A 490 69.10 -13.81 4.59
CA ARG A 490 69.67 -12.53 5.04
C ARG A 490 69.89 -12.52 6.55
N ALA A 491 68.92 -13.01 7.32
CA ALA A 491 68.96 -13.10 8.78
C ALA A 491 70.11 -13.99 9.23
N ILE A 492 70.32 -15.16 8.61
CA ILE A 492 71.46 -16.03 8.91
C ILE A 492 72.79 -15.33 8.63
N LYS A 493 72.92 -14.62 7.49
CA LYS A 493 74.16 -13.89 7.16
C LYS A 493 74.46 -12.79 8.18
N ILE A 494 73.45 -12.00 8.56
CA ILE A 494 73.57 -10.95 9.57
C ILE A 494 73.91 -11.57 10.93
N ALA A 495 73.16 -12.58 11.36
CA ALA A 495 73.35 -13.28 12.62
C ALA A 495 74.74 -13.89 12.76
N ASN A 496 75.28 -14.50 11.70
CA ASN A 496 76.64 -15.04 11.71
C ASN A 496 77.67 -13.93 11.93
N ASN A 497 77.59 -12.83 11.16
CA ASN A 497 78.49 -11.70 11.30
C ASN A 497 78.40 -11.05 12.68
N ASP A 498 77.19 -10.85 13.19
CA ASP A 498 76.94 -10.22 14.49
C ASP A 498 77.39 -11.13 15.64
N GLY A 499 77.18 -12.44 15.53
CA GLY A 499 77.67 -13.44 16.47
C GLY A 499 79.20 -13.47 16.54
N HIS A 500 79.87 -13.47 15.39
CA HIS A 500 81.34 -13.36 15.32
C HIS A 500 81.85 -12.06 15.95
N LYS A 501 81.24 -10.91 15.62
CA LYS A 501 81.62 -9.61 16.18
C LYS A 501 81.42 -9.55 17.69
N ALA A 502 80.31 -10.09 18.19
CA ALA A 502 80.00 -10.07 19.61
C ALA A 502 80.91 -10.98 20.43
N ALA A 503 81.26 -12.17 19.91
CA ALA A 503 82.18 -13.09 20.58
C ALA A 503 83.59 -12.49 20.75
N LYS A 504 84.03 -11.60 19.85
CA LYS A 504 85.29 -10.85 20.03
C LYS A 504 85.23 -9.82 21.17
N LYS A 505 84.03 -9.34 21.52
CA LYS A 505 83.83 -8.28 22.54
C LYS A 505 83.48 -8.82 23.92
N SER A 506 82.85 -10.01 24.00
CA SER A 506 82.40 -10.59 25.27
C SER A 506 82.38 -12.12 25.24
N LYS A 507 82.70 -12.74 26.38
CA LYS A 507 82.56 -14.19 26.60
C LYS A 507 81.10 -14.61 26.89
N LYS A 508 80.21 -13.68 27.24
CA LYS A 508 78.81 -13.98 27.58
C LYS A 508 77.92 -13.79 26.36
N LEU A 509 77.06 -14.78 26.07
CA LEU A 509 76.06 -14.67 25.02
C LEU A 509 75.04 -13.57 25.39
N PRO A 510 74.79 -12.59 24.51
CA PRO A 510 73.82 -11.52 24.78
C PRO A 510 72.38 -12.05 24.77
N ASN A 511 71.48 -11.26 25.36
CA ASN A 511 70.05 -11.55 25.32
C ASN A 511 69.50 -11.32 23.90
N LEU A 512 69.00 -12.38 23.27
CA LEU A 512 68.46 -12.35 21.92
C LEU A 512 66.92 -12.43 21.89
N LYS A 513 66.25 -12.13 23.01
CA LYS A 513 64.79 -12.00 23.06
C LYS A 513 64.34 -10.92 22.06
N GLY A 514 63.38 -11.25 21.20
CA GLY A 514 62.91 -10.36 20.12
C GLY A 514 63.45 -10.68 18.72
N TYR A 515 64.36 -11.65 18.58
CA TYR A 515 64.86 -12.13 17.29
C TYR A 515 64.18 -13.44 16.87
N SER A 516 64.13 -13.70 15.56
CA SER A 516 63.57 -14.95 15.02
C SER A 516 64.38 -16.18 15.46
N LYS A 517 63.74 -17.34 15.47
CA LYS A 517 64.39 -18.61 15.87
C LYS A 517 65.61 -18.91 14.99
N GLU A 518 65.50 -18.65 13.68
CA GLU A 518 66.55 -18.85 12.69
C GLU A 518 67.74 -17.92 12.94
N TYR A 519 67.47 -16.64 13.25
CA TYR A 519 68.49 -15.66 13.59
C TYR A 519 69.24 -16.06 14.87
N VAL A 520 68.50 -16.38 15.94
CA VAL A 520 69.09 -16.80 17.22
C VAL A 520 69.98 -18.01 17.05
N LYS A 521 69.51 -19.03 16.31
CA LYS A 521 70.28 -20.26 16.07
C LYS A 521 71.59 -19.98 15.33
N ALA A 522 71.56 -19.19 14.25
CA ALA A 522 72.74 -18.82 13.50
C ALA A 522 73.73 -17.98 14.35
N TYR A 523 73.20 -16.99 15.07
CA TYR A 523 73.99 -16.12 15.95
C TYR A 523 74.71 -16.94 17.02
N THR A 524 73.99 -17.79 17.77
CA THR A 524 74.58 -18.61 18.83
C THR A 524 75.62 -19.56 18.28
N LYS A 525 75.40 -20.15 17.10
CA LYS A 525 76.38 -21.02 16.44
C LYS A 525 77.67 -20.26 16.11
N ALA A 526 77.57 -19.10 15.48
CA ALA A 526 78.73 -18.27 15.12
C ALA A 526 79.48 -17.75 16.36
N PHE A 527 78.73 -17.29 17.38
CA PHE A 527 79.29 -16.83 18.64
C PHE A 527 80.09 -17.94 19.36
N LYS A 528 79.53 -19.16 19.45
CA LYS A 528 80.21 -20.31 20.06
C LYS A 528 81.42 -20.77 19.24
N ALA A 529 81.29 -20.83 17.92
CA ALA A 529 82.40 -21.20 17.04
C ALA A 529 83.59 -20.25 17.23
N GLN A 530 83.33 -18.94 17.28
CA GLN A 530 84.37 -17.92 17.49
C GLN A 530 85.05 -18.02 18.87
N GLN A 531 84.35 -18.45 19.92
CA GLN A 531 84.97 -18.66 21.24
C GLN A 531 85.85 -19.92 21.29
N LEU A 532 85.51 -20.97 20.54
CA LEU A 532 86.32 -22.19 20.46
C LEU A 532 87.65 -21.97 19.71
N ASP A 533 87.75 -20.93 18.90
CA ASP A 533 88.96 -20.63 18.12
C ASP A 533 90.17 -20.19 18.98
N ASN A 534 89.97 -19.88 20.27
CA ASN A 534 91.01 -19.48 21.24
C ASN A 534 91.06 -20.41 22.48
N HIS A 535 90.83 -21.71 22.30
CA HIS A 535 90.58 -22.58 23.47
C HIS A 535 91.83 -23.23 24.09
N TYR A 536 92.85 -23.60 23.30
CA TYR A 536 93.95 -24.40 23.82
C TYR A 536 95.23 -23.59 24.07
N TYR A 537 95.56 -22.66 23.17
CA TYR A 537 96.80 -21.86 23.25
C TYR A 537 96.60 -20.41 22.81
N THR A 538 97.52 -19.55 23.25
CA THR A 538 97.74 -18.23 22.65
C THR A 538 99.20 -18.09 22.21
N LYS A 539 99.44 -17.45 21.07
CA LYS A 539 100.81 -17.16 20.59
C LYS A 539 101.37 -16.00 21.42
N ILE A 540 102.60 -16.14 21.89
CA ILE A 540 103.35 -15.03 22.49
C ILE A 540 103.96 -14.24 21.34
N SER A 541 103.54 -12.97 21.19
CA SER A 541 104.00 -12.10 20.11
C SER A 541 105.53 -11.96 20.14
N GLY A 542 106.17 -12.10 18.97
CA GLY A 542 107.60 -11.86 18.78
C GLY A 542 108.56 -13.00 19.11
N SER A 543 108.10 -14.14 19.66
CA SER A 543 109.03 -15.19 20.15
C SER A 543 108.84 -16.58 19.53
N GLY A 544 107.77 -16.85 18.79
CA GLY A 544 107.47 -18.19 18.27
C GLY A 544 107.03 -19.21 19.34
N HIS A 545 106.94 -18.78 20.60
CA HIS A 545 106.40 -19.56 21.71
C HIS A 545 104.87 -19.45 21.75
N PHE A 546 104.24 -20.53 22.21
CA PHE A 546 102.81 -20.61 22.49
C PHE A 546 102.62 -20.91 23.96
N LYS A 547 101.66 -20.22 24.60
CA LYS A 547 101.26 -20.47 25.98
C LYS A 547 99.96 -21.25 26.00
N VAL A 548 99.89 -22.32 26.77
CA VAL A 548 98.66 -23.06 27.05
C VAL A 548 97.72 -22.14 27.84
N ILE A 549 96.50 -21.90 27.32
CA ILE A 549 95.48 -21.08 27.98
C ILE A 549 94.25 -21.88 28.39
N SER A 550 94.24 -23.18 28.10
CA SER A 550 93.21 -24.10 28.60
C SER A 550 93.43 -24.37 30.09
N ASP A 551 92.43 -24.07 30.92
CA ASP A 551 92.49 -24.27 32.37
C ASP A 551 92.79 -25.73 32.76
N SER A 552 92.31 -26.70 31.97
CA SER A 552 92.57 -28.12 32.20
C SER A 552 93.96 -28.58 31.76
N GLY A 553 94.77 -27.72 31.14
CA GLY A 553 95.96 -28.10 30.40
C GLY A 553 95.62 -28.90 29.13
N ILE A 554 96.66 -29.32 28.42
CA ILE A 554 96.57 -30.09 27.17
C ILE A 554 97.54 -31.27 27.20
N TYR A 555 97.38 -32.22 26.29
CA TYR A 555 98.25 -33.40 26.24
C TYR A 555 99.13 -33.42 24.99
N ALA A 556 100.38 -33.82 25.18
CA ALA A 556 101.31 -34.16 24.13
C ALA A 556 101.18 -35.66 23.79
N HIS A 557 101.39 -36.00 22.53
CA HIS A 557 101.28 -37.36 21.99
C HIS A 557 102.51 -37.73 21.18
N SER A 558 102.97 -38.99 21.26
CA SER A 558 104.12 -39.51 20.51
C SER A 558 103.85 -39.74 19.01
N SER A 559 102.62 -39.50 18.56
CA SER A 559 102.19 -39.65 17.17
C SER A 559 101.19 -38.57 16.78
N SER A 560 101.17 -38.22 15.50
CA SER A 560 100.26 -37.22 14.94
C SER A 560 98.79 -37.70 14.86
N LYS A 561 98.55 -39.01 15.02
CA LYS A 561 97.21 -39.62 15.19
C LYS A 561 96.94 -39.85 16.68
N PHE A 562 96.27 -38.92 17.35
CA PHE A 562 96.14 -38.95 18.81
C PHE A 562 95.21 -40.08 19.27
N THR A 563 95.71 -40.90 20.19
CA THR A 563 94.96 -41.92 20.93
C THR A 563 95.31 -41.83 22.41
N ASN A 564 94.56 -42.50 23.28
CA ASN A 564 94.93 -42.54 24.70
C ASN A 564 96.26 -43.28 24.93
N ALA A 565 96.56 -44.30 24.10
CA ALA A 565 97.77 -45.12 24.23
C ALA A 565 99.06 -44.38 23.87
N ASN A 566 99.00 -43.33 23.03
CA ASN A 566 100.17 -42.59 22.59
C ASN A 566 100.31 -41.21 23.25
N LYS A 567 99.57 -40.96 24.33
CA LYS A 567 99.74 -39.77 25.16
C LYS A 567 101.07 -39.88 25.93
N THR A 568 101.96 -38.90 25.77
CA THR A 568 103.28 -38.90 26.42
C THR A 568 103.26 -38.17 27.74
N ARG A 569 102.74 -36.93 27.75
CA ARG A 569 102.69 -36.09 28.95
C ARG A 569 101.61 -35.02 28.85
N LYS A 570 101.28 -34.43 30.00
CA LYS A 570 100.37 -33.29 30.11
C LYS A 570 101.17 -31.99 30.18
N LEU A 571 100.75 -31.00 29.42
CA LEU A 571 101.23 -29.62 29.47
C LEU A 571 100.19 -28.79 30.24
N PRO A 572 100.40 -28.45 31.52
CA PRO A 572 99.50 -27.61 32.31
C PRO A 572 99.19 -26.22 31.70
N SER A 573 98.14 -25.58 32.24
CA SER A 573 97.82 -24.19 31.92
C SER A 573 99.01 -23.28 32.24
N ASN A 574 99.21 -22.24 31.43
CA ASN A 574 100.36 -21.32 31.42
C ASN A 574 101.71 -21.92 31.01
N GLU A 575 101.83 -23.21 30.75
CA GLU A 575 103.06 -23.76 30.18
C GLU A 575 103.30 -23.20 28.78
N THR A 576 104.58 -22.95 28.46
CA THR A 576 104.97 -22.46 27.14
C THR A 576 105.73 -23.54 26.36
N PHE A 577 105.45 -23.65 25.08
CA PHE A 577 106.19 -24.54 24.17
C PHE A 577 106.44 -23.84 22.83
N VAL A 578 107.46 -24.31 22.12
CA VAL A 578 107.80 -23.84 20.78
C VAL A 578 107.22 -24.82 19.77
N VAL A 579 106.58 -24.30 18.73
CA VAL A 579 106.15 -25.11 17.59
C VAL A 579 107.30 -25.22 16.62
N LYS A 580 107.84 -26.42 16.45
CA LYS A 580 108.93 -26.70 15.50
C LYS A 580 108.41 -26.91 14.08
N LYS A 581 107.24 -27.54 13.95
CA LYS A 581 106.60 -27.80 12.66
C LYS A 581 105.09 -27.89 12.80
N VAL A 582 104.36 -27.44 11.78
CA VAL A 582 102.93 -27.66 11.66
C VAL A 582 102.69 -28.86 10.74
N VAL A 583 101.91 -29.84 11.19
CA VAL A 583 101.54 -31.01 10.38
C VAL A 583 100.02 -31.12 10.25
N LYS A 584 99.56 -31.64 9.12
CA LYS A 584 98.13 -31.86 8.85
C LYS A 584 97.87 -33.34 8.67
N VAL A 585 97.00 -33.91 9.50
CA VAL A 585 96.61 -35.33 9.43
C VAL A 585 95.10 -35.40 9.33
N ASN A 586 94.59 -36.00 8.26
CA ASN A 586 93.14 -36.12 7.99
C ASN A 586 92.37 -34.79 8.11
N GLY A 587 92.95 -33.69 7.60
CA GLY A 587 92.30 -32.37 7.64
C GLY A 587 92.47 -31.58 8.94
N VAL A 588 93.07 -32.17 9.99
CA VAL A 588 93.28 -31.53 11.30
C VAL A 588 94.73 -31.08 11.46
N THR A 589 94.93 -29.84 11.87
CA THR A 589 96.24 -29.24 12.16
C THR A 589 96.77 -29.69 13.52
N ARG A 590 98.02 -30.15 13.58
CA ARG A 590 98.76 -30.50 14.80
C ARG A 590 100.09 -29.75 14.85
N PHE A 591 100.55 -29.43 16.04
CA PHE A 591 101.86 -28.84 16.26
C PHE A 591 102.85 -29.90 16.73
N TYR A 592 103.96 -30.04 16.01
CA TYR A 592 105.12 -30.81 16.41
C TYR A 592 106.01 -29.93 17.29
N ILE A 593 106.27 -30.37 18.51
CA ILE A 593 106.92 -29.54 19.53
C ILE A 593 108.32 -30.04 19.92
N ASN A 594 108.56 -31.36 19.94
CA ASN A 594 109.85 -32.00 20.29
C ASN A 594 109.87 -33.48 19.87
N SER A 595 110.96 -34.22 20.13
CA SER A 595 111.22 -35.65 19.85
C SER A 595 109.96 -36.55 19.74
N ASN A 596 109.35 -36.58 18.55
CA ASN A 596 108.07 -37.26 18.26
C ASN A 596 106.83 -36.79 19.05
N GLU A 597 106.87 -35.66 19.75
CA GLU A 597 105.74 -35.08 20.49
C GLU A 597 104.90 -34.10 19.66
N TYR A 598 103.59 -34.30 19.69
CA TYR A 598 102.57 -33.51 18.99
C TYR A 598 101.48 -33.02 19.95
N VAL A 599 100.99 -31.79 19.73
CA VAL A 599 99.82 -31.23 20.43
C VAL A 599 98.75 -30.77 19.44
N THR A 600 97.50 -30.65 19.90
CA THR A 600 96.39 -30.10 19.10
C THR A 600 96.72 -28.66 18.71
N SER A 601 96.27 -28.19 17.53
CA SER A 601 96.30 -26.75 17.20
C SER A 601 94.91 -26.13 17.40
N ASN A 602 94.82 -24.83 17.70
CA ASN A 602 93.57 -24.10 17.57
C ASN A 602 93.17 -24.03 16.09
N ARG A 603 91.87 -24.02 15.81
CA ARG A 603 91.33 -24.12 14.45
C ARG A 603 91.83 -23.02 13.47
N ASN A 604 92.20 -21.85 13.98
CA ASN A 604 92.59 -20.68 13.20
C ASN A 604 94.10 -20.33 13.28
N LEU A 605 94.93 -21.13 13.95
CA LEU A 605 96.38 -20.93 13.97
C LEU A 605 97.05 -21.80 12.91
N VAL A 606 97.17 -21.28 11.69
CA VAL A 606 98.01 -21.85 10.62
C VAL A 606 98.83 -20.74 9.97
N GLU A 607 99.85 -20.26 10.67
CA GLU A 607 100.97 -19.52 10.07
C GLU A 607 102.27 -19.85 10.82
N PHE A 608 103.01 -20.79 10.27
CA PHE A 608 104.47 -20.86 10.37
C PHE A 608 104.97 -21.09 8.94
N ASN A 609 105.95 -20.28 8.55
CA ASN A 609 106.31 -19.88 7.18
C ASN A 609 106.41 -20.99 6.12
N LYS A 610 106.15 -20.59 4.86
CA LYS A 610 106.84 -21.13 3.69
C LYS A 610 108.34 -21.13 3.89
#